data_AF-A0A369RSB8-F1
#
_entry.id   AF-A0A369RSB8-F1
#
_cell.length_a   1.000
_cell.length_b   1.000
_cell.length_c   1.000
_cell.angle_alpha   90.00
_cell.angle_beta   90.00
_cell.angle_gamma   90.00
#
_symmetry.space_group_name_H-M   'P 1'
#
loop_
_entity.id
_entity.type
_entity.pdbx_description
1 polymer ?
#
loop_
_entity_poly.entity_id
_entity_poly.type
_entity_poly.pdbx_seq_one_letter_code
_entity_poly.pdbx_strand_id
1 'polypeptide(L)' 'MASSFLYFVAAIALLQSSSVTADGYFARTCLDIKLLNRNINKNGHYVIHTDKNEAFTVYCDFNSEPPYVWTLVESFSRDM' A
#
# COMPACT_ATOMS: atom_id res chain seq x y z
N MET A 1 -32.07 -7.83 33.06
CA MET A 1 -30.79 -7.14 32.73
C MET A 1 -30.10 -7.72 31.49
N ALA A 2 -30.84 -8.17 30.47
CA ALA A 2 -30.25 -8.70 29.21
C ALA A 2 -30.60 -7.86 27.98
N SER A 3 -31.66 -7.03 28.07
CA SER A 3 -32.18 -6.24 26.95
C SER A 3 -31.28 -5.04 26.63
N SER A 4 -30.81 -4.30 27.64
CA SER A 4 -30.00 -3.08 27.47
C SER A 4 -28.62 -3.32 26.84
N PHE A 5 -28.03 -4.50 27.04
CA PHE A 5 -26.74 -4.86 26.45
C PHE A 5 -26.85 -5.10 24.94
N LEU A 6 -27.95 -5.70 24.48
CA LEU A 6 -28.18 -5.96 23.05
C LEU A 6 -28.36 -4.65 22.25
N TYR A 7 -29.03 -3.66 22.84
CA TYR A 7 -29.16 -2.32 22.23
C TYR A 7 -27.80 -1.63 22.09
N PHE A 8 -26.90 -1.79 23.08
CA PHE A 8 -25.56 -1.22 23.02
C PHE A 8 -24.71 -1.86 21.90
N VAL A 9 -24.79 -3.18 21.73
CA VAL A 9 -24.06 -3.89 20.66
C VAL A 9 -24.62 -3.52 19.28
N ALA A 10 -25.94 -3.40 19.14
CA ALA A 10 -26.57 -2.98 17.89
C ALA A 10 -26.23 -1.52 17.50
N ALA A 11 -26.13 -0.61 18.48
CA ALA A 11 -25.74 0.78 18.23
C ALA A 11 -24.28 0.92 17.76
N ILE A 12 -23.37 0.06 18.23
CA ILE A 12 -21.97 0.04 17.79
C ILE A 12 -21.85 -0.51 16.35
N ALA A 13 -22.66 -1.51 15.98
CA ALA A 13 -22.65 -2.10 14.64
C ALA A 13 -23.17 -1.14 13.54
N LEU A 14 -23.93 -0.10 13.91
CA LEU A 14 -24.42 0.92 12.98
C LEU A 14 -23.45 2.11 12.79
N LEU A 15 -22.34 2.17 13.55
CA LEU A 15 -21.36 3.26 13.49
C LEU A 15 -20.16 2.98 12.55
N GLN A 16 -20.10 1.83 11.88
CA GLN A 16 -18.99 1.48 11.00
C GLN A 16 -19.46 1.12 9.59
N SER A 17 -19.94 2.11 8.84
CA SER A 17 -20.04 1.99 7.39
C SER A 17 -19.75 3.32 6.67
N SER A 18 -18.78 4.08 7.16
CA SER A 18 -17.97 4.86 6.25
C SER A 18 -16.73 4.03 5.96
N SER A 19 -16.79 3.21 4.91
CA SER A 19 -15.61 3.04 4.08
C SER A 19 -15.31 4.43 3.54
N VAL A 20 -14.62 5.25 4.37
CA VAL A 20 -13.85 6.38 3.89
C VAL A 20 -12.95 5.72 2.86
N THR A 21 -13.31 5.85 1.59
CA THR A 21 -12.39 5.62 0.49
C THR A 21 -11.18 6.44 0.90
N ALA A 22 -10.14 5.73 1.36
CA ALA A 22 -8.88 6.31 1.74
C ALA A 22 -8.58 7.35 0.66
N ASP A 23 -8.46 8.61 1.07
CA ASP A 23 -8.01 9.67 0.17
C ASP A 23 -6.80 9.09 -0.57
N GLY A 24 -6.94 8.90 -1.88
CA GLY A 24 -6.29 7.79 -2.61
C GLY A 24 -4.77 7.83 -2.46
N TYR A 25 -4.25 7.15 -1.45
CA TYR A 25 -2.81 7.14 -1.19
C TYR A 25 -2.17 6.20 -2.20
N PHE A 26 -1.76 6.78 -3.31
CA PHE A 26 -1.01 6.08 -4.34
C PHE A 26 0.46 5.98 -3.90
N ALA A 27 0.98 4.76 -3.80
CA ALA A 27 2.39 4.54 -3.54
C ALA A 27 3.24 5.21 -4.63
N ARG A 28 4.24 6.01 -4.25
CA ARG A 28 5.14 6.71 -5.18
C ARG A 28 6.49 6.02 -5.31
N THR A 29 6.83 5.19 -4.33
CA THR A 29 8.08 4.43 -4.28
C THR A 29 7.82 2.99 -3.82
N CYS A 30 8.77 2.09 -4.03
CA CYS A 30 8.73 0.74 -3.45
C CYS A 30 8.74 0.77 -1.91
N LEU A 31 9.33 1.81 -1.29
CA LEU A 31 9.26 1.99 0.15
C LEU A 31 7.82 2.24 0.62
N ASP A 32 7.06 3.08 -0.09
CA ASP A 32 5.65 3.31 0.24
C ASP A 32 4.85 2.01 0.21
N ILE A 33 5.10 1.15 -0.80
CA ILE A 33 4.49 -0.17 -0.90
C ILE A 33 4.80 -1.02 0.33
N LYS A 34 6.06 -1.04 0.79
CA LYS A 34 6.48 -1.75 2.00
C LYS A 34 5.85 -1.19 3.27
N LEU A 35 5.64 0.13 3.34
CA LEU A 35 5.01 0.79 4.49
C LEU A 35 3.50 0.54 4.55
N LEU A 36 2.83 0.55 3.40
CA LEU A 36 1.40 0.22 3.26
C LEU A 36 1.13 -1.25 3.56
N ASN A 37 2.03 -2.15 3.16
CA ASN A 37 1.95 -3.57 3.45
C ASN A 37 3.27 -4.11 4.01
N ARG A 38 3.43 -4.06 5.34
CA ARG A 38 4.66 -4.50 6.03
C ARG A 38 5.05 -5.95 5.76
N ASN A 39 4.07 -6.80 5.39
CA ASN A 39 4.27 -8.21 5.11
C ASN A 39 4.84 -8.46 3.70
N ILE A 40 4.93 -7.44 2.84
CA ILE A 40 5.49 -7.59 1.50
C ILE A 40 7.00 -7.81 1.56
N ASN A 41 7.47 -8.90 1.00
CA ASN A 41 8.88 -9.30 1.02
C ASN A 41 9.32 -9.97 -0.29
N LYS A 42 8.48 -9.91 -1.33
CA LYS A 42 8.76 -10.54 -2.62
C LYS A 42 9.23 -9.50 -3.60
N ASN A 43 10.48 -9.60 -4.05
CA ASN A 43 11.00 -8.80 -5.15
C ASN A 43 10.15 -9.01 -6.41
N GLY A 44 9.95 -7.98 -7.22
CA GLY A 44 9.14 -8.09 -8.44
C GLY A 44 8.62 -6.76 -8.95
N HIS A 45 7.68 -6.82 -9.89
CA HIS A 45 7.08 -5.65 -10.50
C HIS A 45 5.86 -5.17 -9.71
N TYR A 46 5.82 -3.87 -9.43
CA TYR A 46 4.72 -3.23 -8.71
C TYR A 46 4.33 -1.91 -9.36
N VAL A 47 3.11 -1.47 -9.09
CA VAL A 47 2.59 -0.19 -9.58
C VAL A 47 2.88 0.91 -8.56
N ILE A 48 3.58 1.94 -9.00
CA ILE A 48 3.71 3.22 -8.31
C ILE A 48 3.01 4.32 -9.12
N HIS A 49 2.82 5.49 -8.53
CA HIS A 49 2.23 6.64 -9.21
C HIS A 49 3.09 7.88 -9.08
N THR A 50 3.07 8.73 -10.10
CA THR A 50 3.69 10.06 -10.04
C THR A 50 2.84 11.03 -9.22
N ASP A 51 3.37 12.24 -9.02
CA ASP A 51 2.65 13.34 -8.39
C ASP A 51 1.35 13.75 -9.12
N LYS A 52 1.23 13.38 -10.40
CA LYS A 52 0.03 13.58 -11.23
C LYS A 52 -0.91 12.35 -11.21
N ASN A 53 -0.65 11.38 -10.33
CA ASN A 53 -1.36 10.10 -10.24
C ASN A 53 -1.28 9.24 -11.51
N GLU A 54 -0.25 9.41 -12.34
CA GLU A 54 0.00 8.54 -13.48
C GLU A 54 0.66 7.25 -13.00
N ALA A 55 0.14 6.09 -13.41
CA ALA A 55 0.62 4.78 -12.96
C ALA A 55 1.84 4.29 -13.77
N PHE A 56 2.88 3.83 -13.07
CA PHE A 56 4.09 3.24 -13.65
C PHE A 56 4.36 1.88 -13.01
N THR A 57 4.76 0.90 -13.82
CA THR A 57 5.25 -0.38 -13.31
C THR A 57 6.76 -0.31 -13.15
N VAL A 58 7.25 -0.54 -11.93
CA VAL A 58 8.67 -0.54 -11.57
C VAL A 58 9.05 -1.86 -10.93
N TYR A 59 10.34 -2.22 -11.00
CA TYR A 59 10.86 -3.34 -10.23
C TYR A 59 11.21 -2.88 -8.81
N CYS A 60 10.64 -3.55 -7.81
CA CYS A 60 10.94 -3.37 -6.40
C CYS A 60 11.83 -4.49 -5.89
N ASP A 61 12.89 -4.11 -5.19
CA ASP A 61 13.75 -5.01 -4.44
C ASP A 61 13.65 -4.70 -2.95
N PHE A 62 13.09 -5.65 -2.21
CA PHE A 62 12.84 -5.56 -0.78
C PHE A 62 13.90 -6.28 0.06
N ASN A 63 14.84 -6.99 -0.57
CA ASN A 63 15.62 -8.02 0.10
C ASN A 63 17.14 -7.89 -0.07
N SER A 64 17.64 -7.18 -1.09
CA SER A 64 19.09 -7.11 -1.35
C SER A 64 19.88 -6.41 -0.24
N GLU A 65 19.28 -5.42 0.44
CA GLU A 65 19.97 -4.67 1.50
C GLU A 65 19.01 -4.23 2.63
N PRO A 66 18.67 -5.11 3.58
CA PRO A 66 17.86 -4.72 4.74
C PRO A 66 18.58 -3.68 5.62
N PRO A 67 17.90 -2.62 6.11
CA PRO A 67 16.46 -2.39 6.08
C PRO A 67 15.93 -1.58 4.88
N TYR A 68 16.78 -1.34 3.87
CA TYR A 68 16.45 -0.52 2.71
C TYR A 68 15.54 -1.23 1.71
N VAL A 69 14.83 -0.43 0.92
CA VAL A 69 13.94 -0.88 -0.16
C VAL A 69 14.28 -0.09 -1.41
N TRP A 70 14.50 -0.79 -2.51
CA TRP A 70 14.98 -0.21 -3.75
C TRP A 70 13.87 -0.14 -4.81
N THR A 71 13.82 1.00 -5.52
CA THR A 71 12.93 1.24 -6.67
C THR A 71 13.79 1.38 -7.91
N LEU A 72 13.63 0.51 -8.91
CA LEU A 72 14.32 0.67 -10.19
C LEU A 72 13.65 1.79 -11.01
N VAL A 73 14.37 2.89 -11.22
CA VAL A 73 13.87 4.07 -11.96
C VAL A 73 14.54 4.29 -13.32
N GLU A 74 15.70 3.66 -13.55
CA GLU A 74 16.46 3.80 -14.78
C GLU A 74 17.26 2.53 -15.06
N SER A 75 17.42 2.21 -16.34
CA SER A 75 18.35 1.19 -16.80
C SER A 75 18.99 1.67 -18.11
N PHE A 76 20.30 1.53 -18.21
CA PHE A 76 21.04 1.82 -19.44
C PHE A 76 21.51 0.51 -20.09
N SER A 77 21.28 0.38 -21.40
CA SER A 77 21.86 -0.67 -22.24
C SER A 77 22.50 -0.04 -23.48
N ARG A 78 23.67 -0.53 -23.88
CA ARG A 78 24.40 -0.05 -25.07
C ARG A 78 24.28 -0.98 -26.28
N ASP A 79 23.73 -2.19 -26.11
CA ASP A 79 23.72 -3.21 -27.16
C ASP A 79 22.30 -3.45 -27.70
N MET A 80 22.21 -3.45 -29.05
CA MET A 80 21.02 -3.66 -29.90
C MET A 80 20.68 -5.15 -30.04
#